data_AF-A0A7S3JL07-F1
#
_entry.id   AF-A0A7S3JL07-F1
#
_cell.length_a   1.000
_cell.length_b   1.000
_cell.length_c   1.000
_cell.angle_alpha   90.00
_cell.angle_beta   90.00
_cell.angle_gamma   90.00
#
_symmetry.space_group_name_H-M   'P 1'
#
loop_
_entity.id
_entity.type
_entity.pdbx_description
1 polymer ?
#
loop_
_entity_poly.entity_id
_entity_poly.type
_entity_poly.pdbx_seq_one_letter_code
_entity_poly.pdbx_strand_id
1 'polypeptide(L)'
;VRMKLNECMKICRTWRDKVADLTGTLWKTEGNKWKGTTYYDPDLERLITRLSEIFELRSQHDELMRLFSPDDQTRLNVESAFDPFREINCFYYNEYQSSMWTRAVAKYQDILTPMKNELCEKLRKEIFAEQCEPTQRLNEFQRWKGLLSVDGIKQDLKSE
;
A
#
# COMPACT_ATOMS: atom_id res chain seq x y z
N VAL A 1 -12.68 -3.77 3.96
CA VAL A 1 -11.85 -2.59 4.32
C VAL A 1 -11.16 -1.97 3.11
N ARG A 2 -10.49 -2.74 2.25
CA ARG A 2 -9.81 -2.24 1.02
C ARG A 2 -10.69 -1.39 0.10
N MET A 3 -11.94 -1.79 -0.14
CA MET A 3 -12.88 -1.00 -0.97
C MET A 3 -13.12 0.40 -0.39
N LYS A 4 -13.42 0.49 0.92
CA LYS A 4 -13.65 1.76 1.62
C LYS A 4 -12.42 2.65 1.64
N LEU A 5 -11.22 2.08 1.82
CA LEU A 5 -9.96 2.83 1.72
C LEU A 5 -9.74 3.39 0.32
N ASN A 6 -10.02 2.60 -0.72
CA ASN A 6 -9.91 3.04 -2.11
C ASN A 6 -10.92 4.15 -2.44
N GLU A 7 -12.17 4.02 -1.97
CA GLU A 7 -13.18 5.06 -2.10
C GLU A 7 -12.75 6.37 -1.41
N CYS A 8 -12.24 6.28 -0.17
CA CYS A 8 -11.72 7.43 0.56
C CYS A 8 -10.58 8.11 -0.21
N MET A 9 -9.60 7.34 -0.71
CA MET A 9 -8.52 7.88 -1.54
C MET A 9 -9.02 8.54 -2.82
N LYS A 10 -10.02 7.96 -3.48
CA LYS A 10 -10.65 8.56 -4.67
C LYS A 10 -11.28 9.91 -4.34
N ILE A 11 -11.99 10.01 -3.23
CA ILE A 11 -12.62 11.26 -2.78
C ILE A 11 -11.54 12.32 -2.52
N CYS A 12 -10.50 11.98 -1.75
CA CYS A 12 -9.40 12.89 -1.44
C CYS A 12 -8.68 13.39 -2.71
N ARG A 13 -8.38 12.49 -3.65
CA ARG A 13 -7.74 12.86 -4.92
C ARG A 13 -8.65 13.72 -5.79
N THR A 14 -9.94 13.38 -5.88
CA THR A 14 -10.91 14.18 -6.64
C THR A 14 -11.03 15.59 -6.06
N TRP A 15 -11.06 15.71 -4.73
CA TRP A 15 -11.08 17.02 -4.07
C TRP A 15 -9.83 17.84 -4.40
N ARG A 16 -8.65 17.25 -4.23
CA ARG A 16 -7.36 17.87 -4.60
C ARG A 16 -7.38 18.36 -6.04
N ASP A 17 -7.77 17.51 -6.98
CA ASP A 17 -7.76 17.81 -8.41
C ASP A 17 -8.73 18.96 -8.72
N LYS A 18 -9.92 18.97 -8.10
CA LYS A 18 -10.88 20.07 -8.28
C LYS A 18 -10.38 21.40 -7.73
N VAL A 19 -9.73 21.40 -6.57
CA VAL A 19 -9.15 22.61 -6.00
C VAL A 19 -8.00 23.13 -6.86
N ALA A 20 -7.18 22.23 -7.41
CA ALA A 20 -6.12 22.57 -8.34
C ALA A 20 -6.67 23.16 -9.65
N ASP A 21 -7.73 22.58 -10.22
CA ASP A 21 -8.39 23.09 -11.42
C ASP A 21 -8.97 24.50 -11.19
N LEU A 22 -9.63 24.71 -10.05
CA LEU A 22 -10.25 25.98 -9.69
C LEU A 22 -9.20 27.09 -9.54
N THR A 23 -8.17 26.85 -8.72
CA THR A 23 -7.12 27.84 -8.41
C THR A 23 -6.10 28.02 -9.55
N GLY A 24 -5.84 26.95 -10.30
CA GLY A 24 -4.86 26.92 -11.39
C GLY A 24 -5.38 27.45 -12.72
N THR A 25 -6.67 27.29 -13.00
CA THR A 25 -7.25 27.58 -14.31
C THR A 25 -8.48 28.49 -14.21
N LEU A 26 -9.54 28.05 -13.53
CA LEU A 26 -10.86 28.68 -13.63
C LEU A 26 -10.90 30.08 -13.01
N TRP A 27 -10.35 30.22 -11.80
CA TRP A 27 -10.34 31.49 -11.08
C TRP A 27 -9.25 32.46 -11.55
N LYS A 28 -8.48 32.15 -12.59
CA LYS A 28 -7.56 33.15 -13.17
C LYS A 28 -8.27 34.12 -14.13
N THR A 29 -9.37 33.67 -14.74
CA THR A 29 -10.10 34.38 -15.79
C THR A 29 -11.35 35.14 -15.30
N GLU A 30 -11.89 34.81 -14.13
CA GLU A 30 -13.13 35.37 -13.60
C GLU A 30 -12.95 36.69 -12.81
N GLY A 31 -14.04 37.31 -12.35
CA GLY A 31 -14.01 38.58 -11.60
C GLY A 31 -13.35 38.49 -10.21
N ASN A 32 -13.38 37.30 -9.57
CA ASN A 32 -12.77 37.03 -8.27
C ASN A 32 -11.45 36.28 -8.46
N LYS A 33 -10.45 36.97 -9.03
CA LYS A 33 -9.23 36.31 -9.49
C LYS A 33 -8.43 35.70 -8.34
N TRP A 34 -8.11 34.41 -8.44
CA TRP A 34 -7.11 33.78 -7.59
C TRP A 34 -5.75 34.42 -7.87
N LYS A 35 -5.14 34.99 -6.82
CA LYS A 35 -3.82 35.64 -6.90
C LYS A 35 -2.80 34.72 -6.26
N GLY A 36 -2.23 33.82 -7.07
CA GLY A 36 -1.21 32.89 -6.61
C GLY A 36 -0.98 31.73 -7.57
N THR A 37 -0.08 30.84 -7.19
CA THR A 37 0.08 29.54 -7.84
C THR A 37 -1.11 28.64 -7.54
N THR A 38 -1.24 27.55 -8.29
CA THR A 38 -2.20 26.48 -7.98
C THR A 38 -2.05 26.06 -6.53
N TYR A 39 -3.18 25.98 -5.81
CA TYR A 39 -3.18 25.60 -4.41
C TYR A 39 -3.31 24.08 -4.26
N TYR A 40 -2.47 23.51 -3.39
CA TYR A 40 -2.54 22.13 -2.95
C TYR A 40 -2.56 22.13 -1.43
N ASP A 41 -3.53 21.44 -0.84
CA ASP A 41 -3.66 21.33 0.61
C ASP A 41 -2.60 20.35 1.14
N PRO A 42 -1.62 20.81 1.94
CA PRO A 42 -0.55 19.94 2.44
C PRO A 42 -1.04 18.82 3.35
N ASP A 43 -2.11 19.05 4.12
CA ASP A 43 -2.64 18.06 5.05
C ASP A 43 -3.46 17.00 4.28
N LEU A 44 -4.13 17.40 3.21
CA LEU A 44 -4.76 16.44 2.29
C LEU A 44 -3.74 15.57 1.58
N GLU A 45 -2.61 16.12 1.12
CA GLU A 45 -1.54 15.33 0.49
C GLU A 45 -0.94 14.31 1.46
N ARG A 46 -0.70 14.73 2.71
CA ARG A 46 -0.29 13.82 3.78
C ARG A 46 -1.33 12.73 3.98
N LEU A 47 -2.62 13.06 4.08
CA LEU A 47 -3.67 12.07 4.24
C LEU A 47 -3.72 11.06 3.08
N ILE A 48 -3.65 11.52 1.83
CA ILE A 48 -3.60 10.65 0.63
C ILE A 48 -2.40 9.70 0.70
N THR A 49 -1.25 10.21 1.13
CA THR A 49 -0.03 9.41 1.30
C THR A 49 -0.24 8.32 2.37
N ARG A 50 -0.82 8.66 3.53
CA ARG A 50 -1.12 7.67 4.59
C ARG A 50 -2.02 6.57 4.10
N LEU A 51 -3.10 6.97 3.44
CA LEU A 51 -4.13 6.05 3.00
C LEU A 51 -3.56 5.07 1.99
N SER A 52 -2.63 5.54 1.15
CA SER A 52 -1.91 4.71 0.18
C SER A 52 -0.99 3.72 0.90
N GLU A 53 -0.22 4.15 1.91
CA GLU A 53 0.62 3.27 2.73
C GLU A 53 -0.21 2.21 3.47
N ILE A 54 -1.30 2.62 4.14
CA ILE A 54 -2.21 1.71 4.86
C ILE A 54 -2.83 0.71 3.89
N PHE A 55 -3.26 1.17 2.72
CA PHE A 55 -3.82 0.29 1.69
C PHE A 55 -2.81 -0.76 1.24
N GLU A 56 -1.56 -0.36 1.03
CA GLU A 56 -0.49 -1.26 0.60
C GLU A 56 -0.17 -2.30 1.67
N LEU A 57 0.05 -1.88 2.92
CA LEU A 57 0.31 -2.78 4.06
C LEU A 57 -0.83 -3.79 4.26
N ARG A 58 -2.09 -3.33 4.20
CA ARG A 58 -3.26 -4.20 4.32
C ARG A 58 -3.34 -5.18 3.15
N SER A 59 -3.01 -4.72 1.93
CA SER A 59 -2.99 -5.58 0.74
C SER A 59 -1.93 -6.67 0.87
N GLN A 60 -0.72 -6.31 1.29
CA GLN A 60 0.37 -7.26 1.55
C GLN A 60 -0.03 -8.31 2.58
N HIS A 61 -0.59 -7.91 3.71
CA HIS A 61 -1.00 -8.86 4.74
C HIS A 61 -2.16 -9.77 4.31
N ASP A 62 -3.18 -9.21 3.64
CA ASP A 62 -4.28 -10.01 3.07
C ASP A 62 -3.76 -11.01 2.01
N GLU A 63 -2.68 -10.68 1.32
CA GLU A 63 -2.00 -11.56 0.38
C GLU A 63 -1.16 -12.63 1.11
N LEU A 64 -0.40 -12.27 2.15
CA LEU A 64 0.32 -13.22 3.01
C LEU A 64 -0.62 -14.28 3.59
N MET A 65 -1.74 -13.85 4.19
CA MET A 65 -2.74 -14.74 4.77
C MET A 65 -3.43 -15.63 3.73
N ARG A 66 -3.42 -15.25 2.45
CA ARG A 66 -3.96 -16.10 1.37
C ARG A 66 -2.94 -17.06 0.79
N LEU A 67 -1.65 -16.74 0.87
CA LEU A 67 -0.58 -17.56 0.31
C LEU A 67 -0.16 -18.69 1.26
N PHE A 68 -0.10 -18.42 2.57
CA PHE A 68 0.27 -19.41 3.57
C PHE A 68 -0.93 -20.25 4.00
N SER A 69 -0.71 -21.55 4.24
CA SER A 69 -1.72 -22.43 4.86
C SER A 69 -1.94 -22.03 6.34
N PRO A 70 -3.04 -22.44 6.99
CA PRO A 70 -3.25 -22.15 8.41
C PRO A 70 -2.11 -22.64 9.32
N ASP A 71 -1.51 -23.79 8.99
CA ASP A 71 -0.37 -24.35 9.73
C ASP A 71 0.88 -23.48 9.56
N ASP A 72 1.15 -23.02 8.33
CA ASP A 72 2.27 -22.11 8.05
C ASP A 72 2.06 -20.73 8.70
N GLN A 73 0.82 -20.23 8.70
CA GLN A 73 0.46 -18.96 9.36
C GLN A 73 0.75 -19.02 10.86
N THR A 74 0.44 -20.15 11.50
CA THR A 74 0.72 -20.37 12.93
C THR A 74 2.21 -20.51 13.18
N ARG A 75 2.92 -21.32 12.37
CA ARG A 75 4.37 -21.54 12.50
C ARG A 75 5.18 -20.26 12.31
N LEU A 76 4.78 -19.42 11.34
CA LEU A 76 5.44 -18.16 11.02
C LEU A 76 4.87 -16.97 11.80
N ASN A 77 3.82 -17.20 12.60
CA ASN A 77 3.13 -16.17 13.38
C ASN A 77 2.69 -14.96 12.55
N VAL A 78 2.16 -15.21 11.34
CA VAL A 78 1.80 -14.17 10.35
C VAL A 78 0.73 -13.22 10.89
N GLU A 79 -0.19 -13.70 11.72
CA GLU A 79 -1.25 -12.89 12.34
C GLU A 79 -0.69 -11.75 13.21
N SER A 80 0.44 -12.00 13.89
CA SER A 80 1.10 -11.00 14.73
C SER A 80 1.86 -9.93 13.95
N ALA A 81 2.02 -10.09 12.62
CA ALA A 81 2.81 -9.15 11.82
C ALA A 81 2.28 -7.71 11.93
N PHE A 82 0.97 -7.53 12.15
CA PHE A 82 0.36 -6.21 12.33
C PHE A 82 0.39 -5.65 13.75
N ASP A 83 0.87 -6.40 14.74
CA ASP A 83 0.93 -5.96 16.13
C ASP A 83 1.69 -4.63 16.34
N PRO A 84 2.77 -4.31 15.60
CA PRO A 84 3.44 -3.01 15.70
C PRO A 84 2.54 -1.79 15.45
N PHE A 85 1.39 -1.97 14.79
CA PHE A 85 0.47 -0.89 14.46
C PHE A 85 -0.73 -0.76 15.42
N ARG A 86 -0.94 -1.72 16.34
CA ARG A 86 -2.16 -1.76 17.18
C ARG A 86 -2.34 -0.51 18.04
N GLU A 87 -1.25 0.06 18.51
CA GLU A 87 -1.26 1.22 19.42
C GLU A 87 -1.11 2.57 18.69
N ILE A 88 -1.07 2.55 17.35
CA ILE A 88 -0.84 3.75 16.54
C ILE A 88 -2.16 4.21 15.93
N ASN A 89 -2.52 5.47 16.18
CA ASN A 89 -3.57 6.12 15.40
C ASN A 89 -3.02 6.50 14.03
N CYS A 90 -3.29 5.66 13.03
CA CYS A 90 -2.68 5.78 11.72
C CYS A 90 -3.03 7.07 10.95
N PHE A 91 -4.11 7.77 11.31
CA PHE A 91 -4.59 8.98 10.61
C PHE A 91 -4.03 10.30 11.16
N TYR A 92 -3.33 10.27 12.29
CA TYR A 92 -2.82 11.46 12.94
C TYR A 92 -1.41 11.80 12.43
N TYR A 93 -1.22 13.07 12.10
CA TYR A 93 -0.09 13.57 11.31
C TYR A 93 0.85 14.52 12.05
N ASN A 94 0.96 14.39 13.37
CA ASN A 94 2.02 15.09 14.10
C ASN A 94 3.38 14.40 13.91
N GLU A 95 4.48 15.13 14.12
CA GLU A 95 5.85 14.63 13.92
C GLU A 95 6.13 13.36 14.75
N TYR A 96 5.66 13.36 16.00
CA TYR A 96 5.79 12.22 16.91
C TYR A 96 5.12 10.95 16.33
N GLN A 97 3.88 11.06 15.86
CA GLN A 97 3.13 9.94 15.29
C GLN A 97 3.65 9.50 13.93
N SER A 98 4.17 10.44 13.14
CA SER A 98 4.86 10.11 11.88
C SER A 98 6.09 9.25 12.15
N SER A 99 6.88 9.58 13.17
CA SER A 99 8.04 8.78 13.56
C SER A 99 7.65 7.38 14.09
N MET A 100 6.57 7.29 14.86
CA MET A 100 6.02 6.02 15.36
C MET A 100 5.54 5.14 14.22
N TRP A 101 4.85 5.73 13.23
CA TRP A 101 4.40 5.03 12.03
C TRP A 101 5.58 4.46 11.24
N THR A 102 6.60 5.28 10.95
CA THR A 102 7.79 4.82 10.22
C THR A 102 8.48 3.67 10.94
N ARG A 103 8.60 3.72 12.28
CA ARG A 103 9.16 2.62 13.07
C ARG A 103 8.29 1.36 13.00
N ALA A 104 6.97 1.49 13.04
CA ALA A 104 6.08 0.33 12.91
C ALA A 104 6.16 -0.31 11.52
N VAL A 105 6.27 0.50 10.46
CA VAL A 105 6.50 0.00 9.09
C VAL A 105 7.83 -0.75 9.00
N ALA A 106 8.91 -0.21 9.57
CA ALA A 106 10.20 -0.91 9.59
C ALA A 106 10.11 -2.24 10.36
N LYS A 107 9.49 -2.25 11.54
CA LYS A 107 9.26 -3.49 12.31
C LYS A 107 8.45 -4.53 11.54
N TYR A 108 7.43 -4.10 10.80
CA TYR A 108 6.65 -4.97 9.94
C TYR A 108 7.53 -5.62 8.86
N GLN A 109 8.39 -4.84 8.20
CA GLN A 109 9.33 -5.36 7.20
C GLN A 109 10.37 -6.32 7.81
N ASP A 110 10.86 -6.02 9.01
CA ASP A 110 11.78 -6.90 9.74
C ASP A 110 11.13 -8.26 10.05
N ILE A 111 9.85 -8.27 10.44
CA ILE A 111 9.07 -9.50 10.67
C ILE A 111 8.92 -10.31 9.37
N LEU A 112 8.76 -9.64 8.22
CA LEU A 112 8.63 -10.33 6.92
C LEU A 112 9.95 -10.88 6.37
N THR A 113 11.07 -10.29 6.75
CA THR A 113 12.41 -10.70 6.28
C THR A 113 12.70 -12.20 6.43
N PRO A 114 12.49 -12.85 7.60
CA PRO A 114 12.71 -14.29 7.74
C PRO A 114 11.74 -15.15 6.91
N MET A 115 10.55 -14.64 6.60
CA MET A 115 9.54 -15.35 5.79
C MET A 115 9.78 -15.19 4.29
N LYS A 116 10.65 -14.25 3.88
CA LYS A 116 10.82 -13.82 2.50
C LYS A 116 11.19 -14.96 1.55
N ASN A 117 12.08 -15.86 1.96
CA ASN A 117 12.49 -16.99 1.12
C ASN A 117 11.32 -17.94 0.86
N GLU A 118 10.57 -18.32 1.90
CA GLU A 118 9.41 -19.21 1.80
C GLU A 118 8.27 -18.56 1.00
N LEU A 119 8.08 -17.26 1.21
CA LEU A 119 7.17 -16.41 0.45
C LEU A 119 7.49 -16.41 -1.05
N CYS A 120 8.76 -16.21 -1.41
CA CYS A 120 9.23 -16.28 -2.79
C CYS A 120 9.00 -17.66 -3.41
N GLU A 121 9.33 -18.74 -2.70
CA GLU A 121 9.10 -20.11 -3.21
C GLU A 121 7.63 -20.41 -3.47
N LYS A 122 6.73 -20.04 -2.54
CA LYS A 122 5.28 -20.24 -2.71
C LYS A 122 4.72 -19.35 -3.82
N LEU A 123 5.12 -18.09 -3.89
CA LEU A 123 4.72 -17.18 -4.99
C LEU A 123 5.17 -17.70 -6.35
N ARG A 124 6.38 -18.26 -6.46
CA ARG A 124 6.85 -18.88 -7.70
C ARG A 124 5.96 -20.03 -8.13
N LYS A 125 5.59 -20.92 -7.20
CA LYS A 125 4.70 -22.05 -7.48
C LYS A 125 3.33 -21.61 -7.97
N GLU A 126 2.76 -20.56 -7.38
CA GLU A 126 1.45 -20.01 -7.78
C GLU A 126 1.52 -19.28 -9.14
N ILE A 127 2.54 -18.47 -9.39
CA ILE A 127 2.65 -17.64 -10.60
C ILE A 127 3.16 -18.44 -11.81
N PHE A 128 4.11 -19.36 -11.60
CA PHE A 128 4.79 -20.10 -12.65
C PHE A 128 4.41 -21.59 -12.70
N ALA A 129 3.24 -21.95 -12.17
CA ALA A 129 2.70 -23.30 -12.34
C ALA A 129 2.74 -23.70 -13.83
N GLU A 130 3.28 -24.89 -14.13
CA GLU A 130 3.64 -25.36 -15.47
C GLU A 130 2.47 -25.34 -16.49
N GLN A 131 1.23 -25.30 -16.01
CA GLN A 131 0.01 -25.34 -16.83
C GLN A 131 -0.71 -23.97 -16.96
N CYS A 132 -0.15 -22.88 -16.43
CA CYS A 132 -0.82 -21.58 -16.50
C CYS A 132 -0.64 -20.90 -17.87
N GLU A 133 -1.76 -20.60 -18.52
CA GLU A 133 -1.85 -19.75 -19.72
C GLU A 133 -1.31 -18.33 -19.44
N PRO A 134 -0.78 -17.60 -20.44
CA PRO A 134 -0.21 -16.26 -20.26
C PRO A 134 -1.16 -15.25 -19.60
N THR A 135 -2.46 -15.32 -19.93
CA THR A 135 -3.50 -14.48 -19.32
C THR A 135 -3.74 -14.84 -17.85
N GLN A 136 -3.69 -16.12 -17.51
CA GLN A 136 -3.80 -16.61 -16.14
C GLN A 136 -2.60 -16.18 -15.30
N ARG A 137 -1.38 -16.25 -15.83
CA ARG A 137 -0.18 -15.71 -15.15
C ARG A 137 -0.31 -14.22 -14.88
N LEU A 138 -0.79 -13.44 -15.86
CA LEU A 138 -0.98 -12.01 -15.68
C LEU A 138 -2.00 -11.70 -14.57
N ASN A 139 -3.07 -12.49 -14.47
CA ASN A 139 -4.03 -12.39 -13.39
C ASN A 139 -3.40 -12.71 -12.02
N GLU A 140 -2.56 -13.75 -11.94
CA GLU A 140 -1.81 -14.06 -10.72
C GLU A 140 -0.83 -12.94 -10.34
N PHE A 141 -0.12 -12.35 -11.31
CA PHE A 141 0.71 -11.16 -11.06
C PHE A 141 -0.08 -9.97 -10.51
N GLN A 142 -1.30 -9.73 -11.02
CA GLN A 142 -2.17 -8.67 -10.48
C GLN A 142 -2.68 -9.02 -9.08
N ARG A 143 -2.95 -10.30 -8.81
CA ARG A 143 -3.45 -10.80 -7.53
C ARG A 143 -2.44 -10.65 -6.39
N TRP A 144 -1.16 -10.85 -6.69
CA TRP A 144 -0.05 -10.78 -5.73
C TRP A 144 0.73 -9.46 -5.79
N LYS A 145 0.14 -8.43 -6.41
CA LYS A 145 0.80 -7.14 -6.64
C LYS A 145 1.30 -6.48 -5.35
N GLY A 146 0.61 -6.66 -4.24
CA GLY A 146 1.03 -6.13 -2.94
C GLY A 146 2.29 -6.81 -2.44
N LEU A 147 2.34 -8.14 -2.44
CA LEU A 147 3.56 -8.88 -2.08
C LEU A 147 4.73 -8.58 -3.01
N LEU A 148 4.46 -8.43 -4.31
CA LEU A 148 5.47 -8.02 -5.28
C LEU A 148 5.96 -6.58 -5.07
N SER A 149 5.28 -5.75 -4.28
CA SER A 149 5.76 -4.40 -3.96
C SER A 149 6.80 -4.40 -2.84
N VAL A 150 6.91 -5.48 -2.06
CA VAL A 150 7.92 -5.63 -1.01
C VAL A 150 9.31 -5.70 -1.63
N ASP A 151 10.23 -4.90 -1.09
CA ASP A 151 11.58 -4.79 -1.60
C ASP A 151 12.32 -6.15 -1.59
N GLY A 152 13.03 -6.40 -2.68
CA GLY A 152 13.77 -7.64 -2.91
C GLY A 152 12.94 -8.81 -3.46
N ILE A 153 11.63 -8.93 -3.20
CA ILE A 153 10.82 -10.06 -3.71
C ILE A 153 10.79 -10.08 -5.25
N LYS A 154 10.63 -8.91 -5.88
CA LYS A 154 10.71 -8.78 -7.34
C LYS A 154 12.07 -9.13 -7.93
N GLN A 155 13.16 -8.86 -7.19
CA GLN A 155 14.50 -9.17 -7.66
C GLN A 155 14.74 -10.67 -7.55
N ASP A 156 14.36 -11.27 -6.43
CA ASP A 156 14.48 -12.71 -6.20
C ASP A 156 13.62 -13.51 -7.20
N LEU A 157 12.45 -13.00 -7.59
CA LEU A 157 11.62 -13.64 -8.63
C LEU A 157 12.21 -13.56 -10.05
N LYS A 158 13.15 -12.65 -10.31
CA LYS A 158 13.81 -12.47 -11.62
C LYS A 158 15.17 -13.15 -11.72
N SER A 159 15.78 -13.50 -10.59
CA SER A 159 17.19 -13.93 -10.52
C SER A 159 17.43 -15.41 -10.83
N GLU A 160 16.49 -16.09 -11.46
CA GLU A 160 16.56 -17.45 -12.01
C GLU A 160 15.72 -17.53 -13.30
#